data_AF-A0A1J1CZZ1-F1
#
_entry.id   AF-A0A1J1CZZ1-F1
#
_cell.length_a   1.000
_cell.length_b   1.000
_cell.length_c   1.000
_cell.angle_alpha   90.00
_cell.angle_beta   90.00
_cell.angle_gamma   90.00
#
_symmetry.space_group_name_H-M   'P 1'
#
loop_
_entity.id
_entity.type
_entity.pdbx_description
1 polymer ?
#
loop_
_entity_poly.entity_id
_entity_poly.type
_entity_poly.pdbx_seq_one_letter_code
_entity_poly.pdbx_strand_id
1 'polypeptide(L)'
;MGLILHREFVYGEGGQETETLLIKGVMLQGLAKRRIIIHDTGQEFDSCIGNQETIMKYFVNRNCVNPTDLNRRIDNLIVAVDKKRGENDRWRGAYESLDEKLKEIGEYSKLGWNIVLDHKQKKFIFDVMQGKNLTVNQNTNPPVIFRSDFNNIKTRHYTESIINSRNSLYIGSKEKLVLNLGDITGFERMETFLDSTSEEVGDIKKEGLVKLEEIKELKTFELEINPNSTFVYEKDYNLGDIVTIQDKKLKVTMDSRIVEIQEVYGNDGMKLKATFGTRIPSLLAVLKRMVK
;
A
#
# COMPACT_ATOMS: atom_id res chain seq x y z
N MET A 1 -13.08 -10.80 4.99
CA MET A 1 -14.18 -10.21 5.79
C MET A 1 -14.06 -8.69 5.80
N GLY A 2 -15.18 -7.98 5.99
CA GLY A 2 -15.21 -6.53 5.88
C GLY A 2 -16.44 -5.89 6.51
N LEU A 3 -16.48 -4.57 6.41
CA LEU A 3 -17.58 -3.71 6.82
C LEU A 3 -18.47 -3.44 5.62
N ILE A 4 -19.76 -3.78 5.70
CA ILE A 4 -20.75 -3.36 4.70
C ILE A 4 -20.98 -1.86 4.88
N LEU A 5 -20.86 -1.11 3.80
CA LEU A 5 -21.08 0.34 3.78
C LEU A 5 -22.27 0.73 2.91
N HIS A 6 -22.62 -0.11 1.94
CA HIS A 6 -23.68 0.14 0.98
C HIS A 6 -24.51 -1.11 0.77
N ARG A 7 -25.82 -0.93 0.73
CA ARG A 7 -26.80 -1.95 0.39
C ARG A 7 -27.85 -1.31 -0.53
N GLU A 8 -28.08 -1.93 -1.67
CA GLU A 8 -29.00 -1.44 -2.69
C GLU A 8 -29.78 -2.60 -3.31
N PHE A 9 -31.11 -2.47 -3.28
CA PHE A 9 -31.99 -3.37 -4.00
C PHE A 9 -32.15 -2.84 -5.43
N VAL A 10 -31.82 -3.66 -6.42
CA VAL A 10 -31.93 -3.28 -7.82
C VAL A 10 -33.35 -3.57 -8.28
N TYR A 11 -33.99 -2.63 -9.00
CA TYR A 11 -35.34 -2.79 -9.55
C TYR A 11 -35.28 -2.88 -11.06
N GLY A 12 -36.12 -3.73 -11.65
CA GLY A 12 -36.25 -3.90 -13.09
C GLY A 12 -37.13 -2.82 -13.72
N GLU A 13 -37.29 -2.87 -15.04
CA GLU A 13 -38.25 -2.01 -15.74
C GLU A 13 -39.67 -2.21 -15.17
N GLY A 14 -40.39 -1.10 -14.94
CA GLY A 14 -41.73 -1.13 -14.34
C GLY A 14 -41.77 -1.21 -12.81
N GLY A 15 -40.63 -1.12 -12.11
CA GLY A 15 -40.59 -1.08 -10.64
C GLY A 15 -40.79 -2.43 -9.97
N GLN A 16 -40.72 -3.53 -10.72
CA GLN A 16 -40.68 -4.87 -10.13
C GLN A 16 -39.35 -5.05 -9.40
N GLU A 17 -39.41 -5.54 -8.15
CA GLU A 17 -38.21 -5.97 -7.42
C GLU A 17 -37.45 -6.97 -8.28
N THR A 18 -36.17 -6.70 -8.58
CA THR A 18 -35.31 -7.81 -9.01
C THR A 18 -34.90 -8.58 -7.75
N GLU A 19 -34.60 -9.87 -7.91
CA GLU A 19 -33.97 -10.67 -6.86
C GLU A 19 -32.48 -10.29 -6.64
N THR A 20 -32.03 -9.12 -7.11
CA THR A 20 -30.64 -8.68 -7.04
C THR A 20 -30.40 -7.70 -5.90
N LEU A 21 -29.49 -8.08 -5.00
CA LEU A 21 -29.00 -7.25 -3.90
C LEU A 21 -27.54 -6.85 -4.15
N LEU A 22 -27.28 -5.56 -4.33
CA LEU A 22 -25.92 -5.03 -4.44
C LEU A 22 -25.38 -4.62 -3.07
N ILE A 23 -24.24 -5.20 -2.68
CA ILE A 23 -23.53 -4.88 -1.44
C ILE A 23 -22.15 -4.33 -1.79
N LYS A 24 -21.76 -3.20 -1.18
CA LYS A 24 -20.39 -2.69 -1.23
C LYS A 24 -19.87 -2.47 0.19
N GLY A 25 -18.59 -2.70 0.36
CA GLY A 25 -17.94 -2.61 1.66
C GLY A 25 -16.45 -2.44 1.53
N VAL A 26 -15.80 -2.32 2.67
CA VAL A 26 -14.34 -2.25 2.80
C VAL A 26 -13.87 -3.40 3.66
N MET A 27 -12.63 -3.84 3.47
CA MET A 27 -11.99 -4.76 4.42
C MET A 27 -11.90 -4.12 5.81
N LEU A 28 -11.60 -4.93 6.83
CA LEU A 28 -11.53 -4.45 8.22
C LEU A 28 -10.45 -3.38 8.45
N GLN A 29 -9.45 -3.25 7.56
CA GLN A 29 -8.55 -2.08 7.54
C GLN A 29 -9.31 -0.75 7.53
N GLY A 30 -10.52 -0.71 6.96
CA GLY A 30 -11.39 0.46 6.96
C GLY A 30 -11.81 0.95 8.35
N LEU A 31 -11.55 0.19 9.42
CA LEU A 31 -11.68 0.67 10.80
C LEU A 31 -10.66 1.79 11.12
N ALA A 32 -9.42 1.67 10.63
CA ALA A 32 -8.39 2.70 10.84
C ALA A 32 -8.77 4.02 10.12
N LYS A 33 -9.45 3.93 8.97
CA LYS A 33 -9.96 5.10 8.23
C LYS A 33 -10.99 5.93 9.00
N ARG A 34 -11.60 5.38 10.06
CA ARG A 34 -12.56 6.08 10.92
C ARG A 34 -11.88 6.91 12.01
N ARG A 35 -10.55 7.01 11.99
CA ARG A 35 -9.76 7.71 12.99
C ARG A 35 -8.78 8.66 12.30
N ILE A 36 -8.60 9.81 12.93
CA ILE A 36 -7.48 10.70 12.68
C ILE A 36 -6.44 10.53 13.80
N ILE A 37 -5.21 10.97 13.58
CA ILE A 37 -4.16 11.01 14.61
C ILE A 37 -4.40 12.23 15.51
N ILE A 38 -4.39 12.04 16.83
CA ILE A 38 -4.53 13.14 17.80
C ILE A 38 -3.34 13.13 18.76
N HIS A 39 -2.67 14.27 18.86
CA HIS A 39 -1.56 14.51 19.79
C HIS A 39 -2.08 14.93 21.18
N ASP A 40 -1.23 14.84 22.20
CA ASP A 40 -1.58 15.33 23.53
C ASP A 40 -1.70 16.86 23.56
N THR A 41 -2.51 17.38 24.49
CA THR A 41 -2.66 18.83 24.69
C THR A 41 -1.31 19.47 24.97
N GLY A 42 -0.97 20.55 24.24
CA GLY A 42 0.30 21.26 24.36
C GLY A 42 1.43 20.71 23.47
N GLN A 43 1.17 19.64 22.70
CA GLN A 43 2.06 19.21 21.63
C GLN A 43 1.54 19.70 20.27
N GLU A 44 2.42 19.74 19.27
CA GLU A 44 2.02 20.00 17.88
C GLU A 44 1.78 18.70 17.10
N PHE A 45 2.44 17.61 17.51
CA PHE A 45 2.41 16.32 16.83
C PHE A 45 2.43 15.17 17.83
N ASP A 46 1.85 14.04 17.42
CA ASP A 46 2.05 12.73 18.05
C ASP A 46 3.23 12.06 17.36
N SER A 47 4.26 11.64 18.10
CA SER A 47 5.50 11.11 17.53
C SER A 47 5.95 9.82 18.20
N CYS A 48 6.55 8.94 17.40
CA CYS A 48 7.13 7.68 17.86
C CYS A 48 8.47 7.42 17.16
N ILE A 49 9.42 6.87 17.92
CA ILE A 49 10.72 6.40 17.44
C ILE A 49 10.82 4.91 17.72
N GLY A 50 11.25 4.13 16.73
CA GLY A 50 11.42 2.69 16.86
C GLY A 50 11.42 2.01 15.49
N ASN A 51 11.31 0.68 15.49
CA ASN A 51 11.12 -0.04 14.23
C ASN A 51 9.79 0.40 13.57
N GLN A 52 9.74 0.40 12.25
CA GLN A 52 8.55 0.83 11.50
C GLN A 52 7.28 0.05 11.91
N GLU A 53 7.40 -1.25 12.21
CA GLU A 53 6.30 -2.02 12.81
C GLU A 53 5.85 -1.44 14.17
N THR A 54 6.79 -1.16 15.07
CA THR A 54 6.52 -0.58 16.39
C THR A 54 5.79 0.75 16.27
N ILE A 55 6.21 1.59 15.35
CA ILE A 55 5.61 2.90 15.08
C ILE A 55 4.17 2.77 14.58
N MET A 56 3.92 1.88 13.61
CA MET A 56 2.55 1.63 13.12
C MET A 56 1.65 1.10 14.23
N LYS A 57 2.16 0.17 15.05
CA LYS A 57 1.46 -0.38 16.22
C LYS A 57 1.19 0.67 17.29
N TYR A 58 2.13 1.60 17.51
CA TYR A 58 1.95 2.74 18.40
C TYR A 58 0.77 3.61 17.98
N PHE A 59 0.72 4.05 16.71
CA PHE A 59 -0.36 4.91 16.22
C PHE A 59 -1.73 4.24 16.33
N VAL A 60 -1.83 2.95 16.01
CA VAL A 60 -3.09 2.19 16.16
C VAL A 60 -3.46 2.02 17.63
N ASN A 61 -2.51 1.68 18.49
CA ASN A 61 -2.76 1.53 19.91
C ASN A 61 -3.33 2.84 20.49
N ARG A 62 -2.69 3.97 20.19
CA ARG A 62 -3.05 5.28 20.74
C ARG A 62 -4.33 5.88 20.15
N ASN A 63 -4.71 5.53 18.93
CA ASN A 63 -5.89 6.12 18.28
C ASN A 63 -7.12 5.20 18.24
N CYS A 64 -6.93 3.89 18.46
CA CYS A 64 -8.01 2.89 18.34
C CYS A 64 -8.18 1.98 19.56
N VAL A 65 -7.12 1.65 20.33
CA VAL A 65 -7.19 0.64 21.40
C VAL A 65 -7.20 1.28 22.79
N ASN A 66 -6.19 2.12 23.05
CA ASN A 66 -5.98 2.86 24.28
C ASN A 66 -5.90 4.38 24.02
N PRO A 67 -6.96 5.00 23.44
CA PRO A 67 -6.98 6.44 23.24
C PRO A 67 -7.26 7.20 24.55
N THR A 68 -6.77 8.45 24.61
CA THR A 68 -7.07 9.39 25.70
C THR A 68 -8.57 9.68 25.79
N ASP A 69 -9.23 9.97 24.66
CA ASP A 69 -10.69 10.02 24.58
C ASP A 69 -11.24 8.61 24.35
N LEU A 70 -11.83 8.04 25.40
CA LEU A 70 -12.35 6.67 25.41
C LEU A 70 -13.47 6.42 24.38
N ASN A 71 -14.18 7.46 23.92
CA ASN A 71 -15.20 7.32 22.87
C ASN A 71 -14.60 6.91 21.52
N ARG A 72 -13.28 7.07 21.34
CA ARG A 72 -12.55 6.67 20.13
C ARG A 72 -12.16 5.21 20.14
N ARG A 73 -12.28 4.51 21.28
CA ARG A 73 -11.92 3.09 21.36
C ARG A 73 -12.74 2.28 20.37
N ILE A 74 -12.08 1.35 19.67
CA ILE A 74 -12.73 0.35 18.84
C ILE A 74 -12.80 -0.93 19.67
N ASP A 75 -14.02 -1.31 20.07
CA ASP A 75 -14.23 -2.48 20.89
C ASP A 75 -13.66 -3.75 20.24
N ASN A 76 -13.04 -4.57 21.07
CA ASN A 76 -12.42 -5.84 20.68
C ASN A 76 -11.24 -5.73 19.69
N LEU A 77 -10.80 -4.53 19.33
CA LEU A 77 -9.54 -4.35 18.60
C LEU A 77 -8.35 -4.51 19.55
N ILE A 78 -7.40 -5.34 19.16
CA ILE A 78 -6.12 -5.55 19.83
C ILE A 78 -4.98 -5.41 18.83
N VAL A 79 -3.80 -5.11 19.34
CA VAL A 79 -2.56 -5.07 18.56
C VAL A 79 -1.79 -6.37 18.77
N ALA A 80 -1.40 -7.03 17.67
CA ALA A 80 -0.58 -8.24 17.72
C ALA A 80 0.83 -7.95 18.27
N VAL A 81 1.49 -9.00 18.76
CA VAL A 81 2.87 -8.93 19.29
C VAL A 81 3.80 -8.25 18.30
N ASP A 82 4.54 -7.25 18.77
CA ASP A 82 5.53 -6.53 17.98
C ASP A 82 6.76 -7.41 17.70
N LYS A 83 7.03 -7.66 16.42
CA LYS A 83 8.19 -8.43 15.93
C LYS A 83 9.35 -7.53 15.49
N LYS A 84 9.22 -6.21 15.67
CA LYS A 84 10.23 -5.20 15.36
C LYS A 84 10.69 -5.23 13.90
N ARG A 85 9.77 -5.48 12.96
CA ARG A 85 10.09 -5.47 11.52
C ARG A 85 10.34 -4.04 11.01
N GLY A 86 11.14 -3.96 9.95
CA GLY A 86 11.59 -2.71 9.36
C GLY A 86 12.73 -2.06 10.13
N GLU A 87 13.22 -0.95 9.61
CA GLU A 87 14.35 -0.22 10.19
C GLU A 87 13.91 0.67 11.35
N ASN A 88 14.87 1.08 12.19
CA ASN A 88 14.63 2.09 13.21
C ASN A 88 14.42 3.46 12.53
N ASP A 89 13.37 4.16 12.92
CA ASP A 89 12.85 5.31 12.21
C ASP A 89 12.16 6.28 13.19
N ARG A 90 11.78 7.45 12.70
CA ARG A 90 10.92 8.40 13.43
C ARG A 90 9.78 8.82 12.53
N TRP A 91 8.56 8.75 13.07
CA TRP A 91 7.38 9.28 12.41
C TRP A 91 6.57 10.13 13.37
N ARG A 92 5.86 11.09 12.78
CA ARG A 92 4.97 12.01 13.48
C ARG A 92 3.68 12.20 12.69
N GLY A 93 2.61 12.59 13.37
CA GLY A 93 1.36 12.93 12.72
C GLY A 93 0.47 13.82 13.58
N ALA A 94 -0.39 14.59 12.92
CA ALA A 94 -1.34 15.49 13.57
C ALA A 94 -2.58 15.68 12.68
N TYR A 95 -3.75 15.31 13.21
CA TYR A 95 -5.08 15.48 12.59
C TYR A 95 -5.31 14.86 11.20
N GLU A 96 -4.31 14.16 10.66
CA GLU A 96 -4.41 13.40 9.43
C GLU A 96 -5.07 12.03 9.64
N SER A 97 -5.51 11.41 8.54
CA SER A 97 -6.15 10.09 8.57
C SER A 97 -5.16 9.02 9.02
N LEU A 98 -5.57 8.19 9.99
CA LEU A 98 -4.71 7.14 10.54
C LEU A 98 -4.35 6.09 9.48
N ASP A 99 -5.29 5.66 8.64
CA ASP A 99 -5.03 4.69 7.58
C ASP A 99 -4.06 5.21 6.52
N GLU A 100 -4.18 6.49 6.13
CA GLU A 100 -3.23 7.10 5.19
C GLU A 100 -1.83 7.21 5.80
N LYS A 101 -1.69 7.58 7.09
CA LYS A 101 -0.37 7.54 7.76
C LYS A 101 0.21 6.13 7.80
N LEU A 102 -0.60 5.13 8.15
CA LEU A 102 -0.15 3.73 8.17
C LEU A 102 0.26 3.25 6.78
N LYS A 103 -0.45 3.68 5.75
CA LYS A 103 -0.12 3.40 4.35
C LYS A 103 1.18 4.08 3.94
N GLU A 104 1.38 5.36 4.26
CA GLU A 104 2.61 6.10 3.99
C GLU A 104 3.83 5.42 4.63
N ILE A 105 3.73 5.07 5.92
CA ILE A 105 4.78 4.32 6.63
C ILE A 105 5.02 2.97 5.93
N GLY A 106 3.95 2.24 5.60
CA GLY A 106 4.01 0.94 4.95
C GLY A 106 4.67 0.96 3.56
N GLU A 107 4.29 1.93 2.72
CA GLU A 107 4.84 2.10 1.38
C GLU A 107 6.34 2.44 1.44
N TYR A 108 6.73 3.37 2.32
CA TYR A 108 8.14 3.71 2.53
C TYR A 108 8.96 2.53 3.08
N SER A 109 8.43 1.83 4.07
CA SER A 109 9.10 0.69 4.74
C SER A 109 9.00 -0.62 3.98
N LYS A 110 8.20 -0.67 2.91
CA LYS A 110 7.84 -1.89 2.18
C LYS A 110 7.17 -2.94 3.09
N LEU A 111 6.42 -2.48 4.09
CA LEU A 111 5.57 -3.28 4.97
C LEU A 111 4.10 -3.07 4.62
N GLY A 112 3.29 -4.10 4.87
CA GLY A 112 1.83 -4.02 4.82
C GLY A 112 1.25 -4.05 6.23
N TRP A 113 -0.05 -3.81 6.35
CA TRP A 113 -0.78 -4.01 7.60
C TRP A 113 -2.18 -4.52 7.32
N ASN A 114 -2.74 -5.22 8.31
CA ASN A 114 -4.08 -5.77 8.20
C ASN A 114 -4.78 -5.78 9.56
N ILE A 115 -6.11 -5.78 9.53
CA ILE A 115 -6.95 -6.06 10.69
C ILE A 115 -7.72 -7.35 10.37
N VAL A 116 -7.42 -8.43 11.08
CA VAL A 116 -8.06 -9.73 10.88
C VAL A 116 -9.04 -10.05 12.00
N LEU A 117 -10.12 -10.76 11.69
CA LEU A 117 -11.06 -11.22 12.70
C LEU A 117 -10.64 -12.61 13.21
N ASP A 118 -10.28 -12.71 14.49
CA ASP A 118 -10.25 -13.97 15.21
C ASP A 118 -11.66 -14.27 15.73
N HIS A 119 -12.38 -15.14 15.03
CA HIS A 119 -13.74 -15.53 15.42
C HIS A 119 -13.81 -16.30 16.73
N LYS A 120 -12.77 -17.06 17.08
CA LYS A 120 -12.76 -17.87 18.29
C LYS A 120 -12.64 -16.97 19.51
N GLN A 121 -11.74 -15.99 19.44
CA GLN A 121 -11.54 -15.02 20.51
C GLN A 121 -12.49 -13.82 20.44
N LYS A 122 -13.23 -13.68 19.32
CA LYS A 122 -14.07 -12.52 19.00
C LYS A 122 -13.29 -11.20 19.06
N LYS A 123 -12.07 -11.20 18.50
CA LYS A 123 -11.16 -10.04 18.48
C LYS A 123 -10.82 -9.62 17.06
N PHE A 124 -10.70 -8.31 16.86
CA PHE A 124 -10.05 -7.74 15.70
C PHE A 124 -8.56 -7.61 16.02
N ILE A 125 -7.69 -8.16 15.21
CA ILE A 125 -6.25 -8.18 15.46
C ILE A 125 -5.57 -7.33 14.40
N PHE A 126 -5.04 -6.18 14.81
CA PHE A 126 -4.14 -5.38 13.98
C PHE A 126 -2.75 -6.00 14.00
N ASP A 127 -2.18 -6.29 12.83
CA ASP A 127 -0.77 -6.68 12.69
C ASP A 127 -0.13 -6.02 11.47
N VAL A 128 1.20 -5.91 11.55
CA VAL A 128 2.06 -5.48 10.45
C VAL A 128 2.62 -6.74 9.77
N MET A 129 2.63 -6.71 8.45
CA MET A 129 2.95 -7.84 7.59
C MET A 129 4.15 -7.49 6.72
N GLN A 130 5.03 -8.46 6.51
CA GLN A 130 6.15 -8.35 5.59
C GLN A 130 6.01 -9.44 4.55
N GLY A 131 6.01 -9.06 3.27
CA GLY A 131 5.99 -10.01 2.18
C GLY A 131 7.27 -10.82 2.12
N LYS A 132 7.14 -12.06 1.65
CA LYS A 132 8.26 -12.96 1.41
C LYS A 132 9.02 -12.53 0.16
N ASN A 133 10.33 -12.74 0.17
CA ASN A 133 11.12 -12.66 -1.03
C ASN A 133 11.08 -14.01 -1.76
N LEU A 134 10.33 -14.08 -2.86
CA LEU A 134 10.13 -15.25 -3.72
C LEU A 134 10.81 -15.06 -5.09
N THR A 135 11.80 -14.17 -5.19
CA THR A 135 12.53 -13.96 -6.45
C THR A 135 13.45 -15.14 -6.77
N VAL A 136 13.88 -15.22 -8.03
CA VAL A 136 14.78 -16.30 -8.50
C VAL A 136 16.20 -16.21 -7.96
N ASN A 137 16.62 -15.04 -7.49
CA ASN A 137 18.01 -14.76 -7.07
C ASN A 137 18.27 -15.00 -5.58
N GLN A 138 17.26 -15.46 -4.82
CA GLN A 138 17.40 -15.84 -3.42
C GLN A 138 17.31 -17.35 -3.23
N ASN A 139 17.73 -17.85 -2.06
CA ASN A 139 17.85 -19.28 -1.74
C ASN A 139 17.09 -19.72 -0.48
N THR A 140 16.26 -18.86 0.10
CA THR A 140 15.50 -19.10 1.34
C THR A 140 14.10 -19.63 1.09
N ASN A 141 13.38 -19.07 0.10
CA ASN A 141 12.02 -19.44 -0.24
C ASN A 141 11.96 -20.10 -1.63
N PRO A 142 10.99 -20.99 -1.91
CA PRO A 142 10.71 -21.42 -3.27
C PRO A 142 10.36 -20.22 -4.17
N PRO A 143 11.01 -20.06 -5.33
CA PRO A 143 10.78 -18.91 -6.19
C PRO A 143 9.43 -19.00 -6.91
N VAL A 144 8.79 -17.84 -7.09
CA VAL A 144 7.56 -17.69 -7.86
C VAL A 144 7.85 -16.82 -9.07
N ILE A 145 7.63 -17.39 -10.26
CA ILE A 145 7.97 -16.78 -11.55
C ILE A 145 6.73 -16.69 -12.42
N PHE A 146 6.29 -15.47 -12.74
CA PHE A 146 5.23 -15.24 -13.72
C PHE A 146 5.83 -15.10 -15.12
N ARG A 147 5.47 -16.02 -16.03
CA ARG A 147 5.97 -16.06 -17.40
C ARG A 147 4.95 -16.73 -18.32
N SER A 148 4.64 -16.14 -19.47
CA SER A 148 3.57 -16.66 -20.33
C SER A 148 3.80 -18.07 -20.87
N ASP A 149 5.05 -18.50 -21.09
CA ASP A 149 5.38 -19.87 -21.53
C ASP A 149 5.31 -20.91 -20.38
N PHE A 150 5.12 -20.49 -19.13
CA PHE A 150 4.76 -21.37 -18.01
C PHE A 150 3.24 -21.55 -17.88
N ASN A 151 2.46 -20.97 -18.79
CA ASN A 151 1.00 -21.04 -18.80
C ASN A 151 0.34 -20.58 -17.49
N ASN A 152 1.03 -19.70 -16.74
CA ASN A 152 0.55 -19.13 -15.49
C ASN A 152 0.03 -17.68 -15.63
N ILE A 153 0.17 -17.09 -16.82
CA ILE A 153 -0.38 -15.78 -17.19
C ILE A 153 -1.31 -15.96 -18.39
N LYS A 154 -2.54 -15.47 -18.29
CA LYS A 154 -3.50 -15.36 -19.41
C LYS A 154 -3.27 -14.11 -20.24
N THR A 155 -3.21 -12.95 -19.58
CA THR A 155 -2.98 -11.65 -20.22
C THR A 155 -1.99 -10.84 -19.40
N ARG A 156 -1.31 -9.91 -20.07
CA ARG A 156 -0.29 -9.05 -19.45
C ARG A 156 -0.31 -7.67 -20.06
N HIS A 157 -0.07 -6.67 -19.22
CA HIS A 157 0.07 -5.28 -19.61
C HIS A 157 1.26 -4.70 -18.85
N TYR A 158 2.23 -4.15 -19.58
CA TYR A 158 3.40 -3.48 -19.00
C TYR A 158 3.29 -1.99 -19.25
N THR A 159 3.58 -1.18 -18.24
CA THR A 159 3.65 0.27 -18.35
C THR A 159 4.94 0.76 -17.73
N GLU A 160 5.68 1.54 -18.51
CA GLU A 160 6.86 2.28 -18.12
C GLU A 160 6.62 3.75 -18.44
N SER A 161 6.74 4.63 -17.46
CA SER A 161 6.42 6.04 -17.62
C SER A 161 7.23 6.95 -16.72
N ILE A 162 7.79 7.98 -17.35
CA ILE A 162 8.40 9.12 -16.66
C ILE A 162 7.47 10.34 -16.58
N ILE A 163 6.22 10.23 -17.07
CA ILE A 163 5.24 11.32 -17.00
C ILE A 163 4.99 11.66 -15.53
N ASN A 164 5.14 12.93 -15.18
CA ASN A 164 5.06 13.45 -13.81
C ASN A 164 6.08 12.86 -12.82
N SER A 165 7.05 12.05 -13.28
CA SER A 165 8.13 11.57 -12.43
C SER A 165 9.20 12.64 -12.21
N ARG A 166 9.94 12.52 -11.12
CA ARG A 166 11.12 13.35 -10.78
C ARG A 166 12.17 12.46 -10.15
N ASN A 167 13.42 12.81 -10.34
CA ASN A 167 14.57 12.08 -9.80
C ASN A 167 15.52 12.98 -9.00
N SER A 168 15.19 14.27 -8.87
CA SER A 168 15.80 15.15 -7.90
C SER A 168 14.77 16.07 -7.22
N LEU A 169 14.94 16.24 -5.92
CA LEU A 169 14.05 17.01 -5.06
C LEU A 169 14.84 18.03 -4.24
N TYR A 170 14.44 19.29 -4.37
CA TYR A 170 14.81 20.35 -3.44
C TYR A 170 13.75 20.44 -2.34
N ILE A 171 14.16 20.39 -1.08
CA ILE A 171 13.23 20.47 0.06
C ILE A 171 13.73 21.45 1.13
N GLY A 172 12.81 22.23 1.65
CA GLY A 172 13.07 23.26 2.66
C GLY A 172 11.86 24.16 2.82
N SER A 173 12.05 25.40 3.22
CA SER A 173 11.02 26.42 3.14
C SER A 173 11.30 27.36 1.96
N LYS A 174 10.29 28.10 1.50
CA LYS A 174 10.47 29.14 0.47
C LYS A 174 11.55 30.17 0.80
N GLU A 175 11.86 30.35 2.08
CA GLU A 175 12.88 31.27 2.57
C GLU A 175 14.27 30.63 2.73
N LYS A 176 14.32 29.31 2.94
CA LYS A 176 15.56 28.54 3.11
C LYS A 176 15.44 27.18 2.46
N LEU A 177 16.15 26.98 1.35
CA LEU A 177 16.41 25.64 0.85
C LEU A 177 17.32 24.93 1.85
N VAL A 178 16.88 23.78 2.35
CA VAL A 178 17.64 23.04 3.36
C VAL A 178 18.40 21.88 2.74
N LEU A 179 17.83 21.16 1.75
CA LEU A 179 18.44 19.97 1.17
C LEU A 179 18.14 19.81 -0.34
N ASN A 180 19.12 19.25 -1.05
CA ASN A 180 18.94 18.66 -2.38
C ASN A 180 19.10 17.14 -2.25
N LEU A 181 18.09 16.40 -2.70
CA LEU A 181 18.06 14.95 -2.68
C LEU A 181 18.03 14.42 -4.12
N GLY A 182 18.87 13.42 -4.41
CA GLY A 182 18.98 12.79 -5.73
C GLY A 182 20.25 13.18 -6.49
N ASP A 183 20.88 12.19 -7.11
CA ASP A 183 22.26 12.30 -7.63
C ASP A 183 22.32 12.36 -9.18
N ILE A 184 21.15 12.36 -9.86
CA ILE A 184 21.09 12.41 -11.32
C ILE A 184 21.52 13.80 -11.80
N THR A 185 22.34 13.84 -12.86
CA THR A 185 22.89 15.06 -13.45
C THR A 185 22.64 15.12 -14.95
N GLY A 186 22.81 16.31 -15.55
CA GLY A 186 22.71 16.50 -16.99
C GLY A 186 21.29 16.38 -17.53
N PHE A 187 21.16 15.89 -18.76
CA PHE A 187 19.90 15.83 -19.51
C PHE A 187 18.81 14.99 -18.83
N GLU A 188 19.21 13.94 -18.12
CA GLU A 188 18.27 13.03 -17.44
C GLU A 188 17.73 13.59 -16.11
N ARG A 189 18.23 14.75 -15.64
CA ARG A 189 17.85 15.33 -14.36
C ARG A 189 16.48 16.01 -14.45
N MET A 190 15.54 15.53 -13.64
CA MET A 190 14.18 16.05 -13.55
C MET A 190 13.90 16.52 -12.12
N GLU A 191 13.78 17.84 -11.95
CA GLU A 191 13.74 18.49 -10.64
C GLU A 191 12.33 18.88 -10.19
N THR A 192 12.13 18.90 -8.88
CA THR A 192 10.98 19.54 -8.25
C THR A 192 11.35 20.13 -6.88
N PHE A 193 10.43 20.89 -6.31
CA PHE A 193 10.57 21.52 -5.02
C PHE A 193 9.40 21.10 -4.12
N LEU A 194 9.71 20.82 -2.85
CA LEU A 194 8.72 20.56 -1.79
C LEU A 194 8.94 21.54 -0.64
N ASP A 195 7.86 22.21 -0.24
CA ASP A 195 7.83 22.95 1.02
C ASP A 195 7.68 21.96 2.18
N SER A 196 8.69 21.91 3.05
CA SER A 196 8.72 21.06 4.22
C SER A 196 7.74 21.52 5.29
N THR A 197 7.13 20.57 5.98
CA THR A 197 6.31 20.80 7.17
C THR A 197 7.13 20.89 8.46
N SER A 198 8.44 20.63 8.38
CA SER A 198 9.38 20.67 9.50
C SER A 198 10.48 21.69 9.29
N GLU A 199 10.97 22.24 10.40
CA GLU A 199 12.23 22.99 10.47
C GLU A 199 13.41 22.11 10.92
N GLU A 200 13.15 20.90 11.44
CA GLU A 200 14.19 19.96 11.87
C GLU A 200 14.81 19.24 10.65
N VAL A 201 16.13 19.38 10.47
CA VAL A 201 16.86 18.81 9.31
C VAL A 201 16.61 17.31 9.12
N GLY A 202 16.51 16.55 10.20
CA GLY A 202 16.23 15.11 10.14
C GLY A 202 14.85 14.81 9.53
N ASP A 203 13.82 15.51 9.99
CA ASP A 203 12.45 15.38 9.51
C ASP A 203 12.31 15.90 8.07
N ILE A 204 12.97 17.02 7.74
CA ILE A 204 13.04 17.55 6.35
C ILE A 204 13.61 16.48 5.42
N LYS A 205 14.75 15.88 5.79
CA LYS A 205 15.37 14.83 4.98
C LYS A 205 14.42 13.64 4.81
N LYS A 206 13.70 13.26 5.87
CA LYS A 206 12.74 12.16 5.83
C LYS A 206 11.59 12.44 4.88
N GLU A 207 10.94 13.59 5.01
CA GLU A 207 9.84 14.04 4.15
C GLU A 207 10.26 14.01 2.68
N GLY A 208 11.48 14.49 2.38
CA GLY A 208 12.00 14.47 1.03
C GLY A 208 12.29 13.06 0.48
N LEU A 209 12.80 12.14 1.31
CA LEU A 209 13.02 10.75 0.89
C LEU A 209 11.70 10.01 0.63
N VAL A 210 10.68 10.24 1.46
CA VAL A 210 9.32 9.71 1.23
C VAL A 210 8.79 10.24 -0.10
N LYS A 211 8.86 11.56 -0.31
CA LYS A 211 8.37 12.20 -1.54
C LYS A 211 9.08 11.70 -2.79
N LEU A 212 10.41 11.53 -2.74
CA LEU A 212 11.18 11.01 -3.88
C LEU A 212 10.75 9.59 -4.29
N GLU A 213 10.45 8.73 -3.31
CA GLU A 213 9.94 7.38 -3.59
C GLU A 213 8.54 7.41 -4.22
N GLU A 214 7.70 8.38 -3.85
CA GLU A 214 6.37 8.59 -4.45
C GLU A 214 6.40 9.11 -5.89
N ILE A 215 7.43 9.87 -6.27
CA ILE A 215 7.48 10.54 -7.59
C ILE A 215 8.50 9.93 -8.54
N LYS A 216 9.05 8.76 -8.23
CA LYS A 216 9.96 8.06 -9.13
C LYS A 216 9.24 7.53 -10.37
N GLU A 217 10.05 7.14 -11.35
CA GLU A 217 9.58 6.48 -12.57
C GLU A 217 8.61 5.32 -12.26
N LEU A 218 7.51 5.25 -13.02
CA LEU A 218 6.51 4.20 -12.92
C LEU A 218 6.95 3.01 -13.76
N LYS A 219 7.12 1.84 -13.13
CA LYS A 219 7.23 0.54 -13.81
C LYS A 219 6.24 -0.43 -13.19
N THR A 220 5.25 -0.86 -13.97
CA THR A 220 4.18 -1.73 -13.49
C THR A 220 3.86 -2.83 -14.48
N PHE A 221 3.56 -4.01 -13.95
CA PHE A 221 2.88 -5.07 -14.69
C PHE A 221 1.47 -5.26 -14.11
N GLU A 222 0.49 -5.38 -14.99
CA GLU A 222 -0.84 -5.89 -14.66
C GLU A 222 -0.99 -7.25 -15.37
N LEU A 223 -1.18 -8.31 -14.59
CA LEU A 223 -1.32 -9.67 -15.10
C LEU A 223 -2.71 -10.20 -14.78
N GLU A 224 -3.34 -10.88 -15.74
CA GLU A 224 -4.40 -11.84 -15.45
C GLU A 224 -3.75 -13.20 -15.26
N ILE A 225 -3.73 -13.68 -14.02
CA ILE A 225 -3.11 -14.93 -13.62
C ILE A 225 -4.09 -16.07 -13.87
N ASN A 226 -3.58 -17.21 -14.34
CA ASN A 226 -4.37 -18.42 -14.37
C ASN A 226 -4.48 -19.00 -12.94
N PRO A 227 -5.68 -19.00 -12.31
CA PRO A 227 -5.84 -19.44 -10.92
C PRO A 227 -5.58 -20.94 -10.73
N ASN A 228 -5.66 -21.73 -11.81
CA ASN A 228 -5.43 -23.17 -11.81
C ASN A 228 -4.02 -23.53 -12.34
N SER A 229 -3.06 -22.60 -12.23
CA SER A 229 -1.70 -22.80 -12.72
C SER A 229 -0.76 -23.35 -11.65
N THR A 230 0.54 -23.41 -11.99
CA THR A 230 1.61 -23.94 -11.14
C THR A 230 1.72 -23.27 -9.77
N PHE A 231 1.31 -22.01 -9.64
CA PHE A 231 1.34 -21.26 -8.37
C PHE A 231 -0.07 -20.86 -7.96
N VAL A 232 -0.42 -21.18 -6.72
CA VAL A 232 -1.74 -20.94 -6.13
C VAL A 232 -1.66 -19.73 -5.19
N TYR A 233 -2.54 -18.75 -5.42
CA TYR A 233 -2.66 -17.57 -4.55
C TYR A 233 -3.04 -17.96 -3.11
N GLU A 234 -2.53 -17.23 -2.13
CA GLU A 234 -2.62 -17.49 -0.68
C GLU A 234 -1.94 -18.78 -0.19
N LYS A 235 -1.37 -19.58 -1.09
CA LYS A 235 -0.58 -20.78 -0.76
C LYS A 235 0.90 -20.57 -1.09
N ASP A 236 1.19 -20.31 -2.37
CA ASP A 236 2.56 -20.21 -2.89
C ASP A 236 3.06 -18.77 -2.90
N TYR A 237 2.15 -17.80 -3.07
CA TYR A 237 2.41 -16.36 -3.00
C TYR A 237 1.21 -15.61 -2.44
N ASN A 238 1.43 -14.43 -1.88
CA ASN A 238 0.38 -13.57 -1.35
C ASN A 238 0.63 -12.08 -1.70
N LEU A 239 -0.38 -11.24 -1.46
CA LEU A 239 -0.27 -9.79 -1.52
C LEU A 239 0.91 -9.32 -0.65
N GLY A 240 1.76 -8.47 -1.22
CA GLY A 240 2.96 -7.95 -0.59
C GLY A 240 4.22 -8.77 -0.83
N ASP A 241 4.15 -10.01 -1.32
CA ASP A 241 5.34 -10.80 -1.67
C ASP A 241 6.08 -10.18 -2.87
N ILE A 242 7.39 -10.41 -2.93
CA ILE A 242 8.26 -9.99 -4.04
C ILE A 242 8.50 -11.22 -4.92
N VAL A 243 8.13 -11.14 -6.19
CA VAL A 243 8.19 -12.25 -7.15
C VAL A 243 8.96 -11.83 -8.40
N THR A 244 9.34 -12.78 -9.24
CA THR A 244 9.98 -12.50 -10.53
C THR A 244 8.95 -12.55 -11.65
N ILE A 245 8.92 -11.52 -12.49
CA ILE A 245 8.11 -11.46 -13.71
C ILE A 245 9.06 -11.45 -14.91
N GLN A 246 8.81 -12.32 -15.88
CA GLN A 246 9.60 -12.40 -17.11
C GLN A 246 8.71 -12.26 -18.34
N ASP A 247 9.10 -11.36 -19.24
CA ASP A 247 8.52 -11.26 -20.58
C ASP A 247 9.62 -11.36 -21.63
N LYS A 248 9.73 -12.54 -22.25
CA LYS A 248 10.72 -12.80 -23.31
C LYS A 248 10.54 -11.91 -24.53
N LYS A 249 9.31 -11.50 -24.87
CA LYS A 249 9.05 -10.66 -26.04
C LYS A 249 9.48 -9.22 -25.79
N LEU A 250 9.20 -8.70 -24.60
CA LEU A 250 9.66 -7.36 -24.18
C LEU A 250 11.13 -7.35 -23.74
N LYS A 251 11.75 -8.52 -23.55
CA LYS A 251 13.08 -8.69 -22.95
C LYS A 251 13.19 -8.05 -21.56
N VAL A 252 12.08 -8.05 -20.82
CA VAL A 252 12.00 -7.50 -19.46
C VAL A 252 12.02 -8.63 -18.46
N THR A 253 12.88 -8.52 -17.45
CA THR A 253 12.84 -9.32 -16.22
C THR A 253 12.78 -8.36 -15.05
N MET A 254 11.79 -8.52 -14.19
CA MET A 254 11.53 -7.60 -13.10
C MET A 254 11.22 -8.37 -11.82
N ASP A 255 12.01 -8.13 -10.78
CA ASP A 255 11.69 -8.56 -9.43
C ASP A 255 10.83 -7.47 -8.79
N SER A 256 9.59 -7.82 -8.45
CA SER A 256 8.61 -6.81 -8.04
C SER A 256 7.60 -7.32 -7.03
N ARG A 257 7.12 -6.37 -6.22
CA ARG A 257 6.12 -6.62 -5.18
C ARG A 257 4.72 -6.71 -5.79
N ILE A 258 3.93 -7.65 -5.32
CA ILE A 258 2.49 -7.71 -5.55
C ILE A 258 1.82 -6.63 -4.72
N VAL A 259 1.26 -5.60 -5.36
CA VAL A 259 0.66 -4.43 -4.68
C VAL A 259 -0.86 -4.40 -4.77
N GLU A 260 -1.44 -5.20 -5.65
CA GLU A 260 -2.88 -5.40 -5.72
C GLU A 260 -3.19 -6.81 -6.19
N ILE A 261 -4.22 -7.39 -5.59
CA ILE A 261 -4.89 -8.60 -6.08
C ILE A 261 -6.37 -8.27 -6.22
N GLN A 262 -6.95 -8.64 -7.35
CA GLN A 262 -8.38 -8.60 -7.60
C GLN A 262 -8.88 -10.00 -7.95
N GLU A 263 -9.79 -10.50 -7.15
CA GLU A 263 -10.51 -11.75 -7.39
C GLU A 263 -11.94 -11.44 -7.83
N VAL A 264 -12.37 -12.06 -8.92
CA VAL A 264 -13.75 -11.99 -9.41
C VAL A 264 -14.29 -13.39 -9.52
N TYR A 265 -15.42 -13.64 -8.86
CA TYR A 265 -16.11 -14.92 -8.83
C TYR A 265 -17.41 -14.80 -9.63
N GLY A 266 -17.61 -15.69 -10.60
CA GLY A 266 -18.79 -15.70 -11.46
C GLY A 266 -19.01 -17.08 -12.10
N ASN A 267 -20.01 -17.17 -12.98
CA ASN A 267 -20.41 -18.43 -13.63
C ASN A 267 -19.29 -19.03 -14.51
N ASP A 268 -18.48 -18.18 -15.13
CA ASP A 268 -17.31 -18.49 -15.94
C ASP A 268 -16.04 -18.79 -15.11
N GLY A 269 -16.20 -18.97 -13.80
CA GLY A 269 -15.15 -19.34 -12.86
C GLY A 269 -14.44 -18.13 -12.23
N MET A 270 -13.42 -18.44 -11.43
CA MET A 270 -12.59 -17.42 -10.77
C MET A 270 -11.67 -16.74 -11.79
N LYS A 271 -11.62 -15.40 -11.75
CA LYS A 271 -10.60 -14.60 -12.44
C LYS A 271 -9.71 -13.95 -11.40
N LEU A 272 -8.41 -14.06 -11.60
CA LEU A 272 -7.39 -13.49 -10.72
C LEU A 272 -6.57 -12.47 -11.50
N LYS A 273 -6.57 -11.22 -11.03
CA LYS A 273 -5.72 -10.16 -11.57
C LYS A 273 -4.76 -9.68 -10.50
N ALA A 274 -3.53 -9.42 -10.89
CA ALA A 274 -2.50 -8.93 -10.00
C ALA A 274 -1.78 -7.73 -10.61
N THR A 275 -1.48 -6.73 -9.79
CA THR A 275 -0.64 -5.59 -10.16
C THR A 275 0.67 -5.66 -9.39
N PHE A 276 1.77 -5.42 -10.10
CA PHE A 276 3.13 -5.52 -9.58
C PHE A 276 3.88 -4.22 -9.78
N GLY A 277 4.67 -3.81 -8.79
CA GLY A 277 5.51 -2.62 -8.85
C GLY A 277 4.92 -1.45 -8.07
N THR A 278 5.22 -0.23 -8.48
CA THR A 278 4.69 0.96 -7.81
C THR A 278 3.28 1.22 -8.30
N ARG A 279 2.29 0.94 -7.45
CA ARG A 279 0.94 1.46 -7.66
C ARG A 279 0.89 2.83 -7.01
N ILE A 280 0.95 3.89 -7.82
CA ILE A 280 0.49 5.21 -7.40
C ILE A 280 -0.91 5.37 -8.01
N PRO A 281 -1.99 5.22 -7.21
CA PRO A 281 -3.36 5.31 -7.72
C PRO A 281 -3.62 6.62 -8.46
N SER A 282 -3.02 7.73 -8.00
CA SER A 282 -3.13 9.03 -8.66
C SER A 282 -2.44 9.04 -10.03
N LEU A 283 -1.27 8.41 -10.17
CA LEU A 283 -0.53 8.43 -11.43
C LEU A 283 -1.21 7.56 -12.51
N LEU A 284 -1.68 6.36 -12.18
CA LEU A 284 -2.42 5.52 -13.12
C LEU A 284 -3.78 6.13 -13.49
N ALA A 285 -4.47 6.77 -12.55
CA ALA A 285 -5.71 7.49 -12.82
C ALA A 285 -5.46 8.75 -13.68
N VAL A 286 -4.35 9.48 -13.45
CA VAL A 286 -3.93 10.64 -14.25
C VAL A 286 -3.52 10.20 -15.66
N LEU A 287 -2.73 9.13 -15.81
CA LEU A 287 -2.36 8.57 -17.11
C LEU A 287 -3.59 8.13 -17.91
N LYS A 288 -4.54 7.42 -17.29
CA LYS A 288 -5.80 7.02 -17.94
C LYS A 288 -6.67 8.22 -18.34
N ARG A 289 -6.52 9.39 -17.71
CA ARG A 289 -7.20 10.64 -18.08
C ARG A 289 -6.47 11.42 -19.18
N MET A 290 -5.15 11.31 -19.28
CA MET A 290 -4.35 12.02 -20.30
C MET A 290 -4.30 11.29 -21.64
N VAL A 291 -4.51 9.97 -21.66
CA VAL A 291 -4.48 9.12 -22.87
C VAL A 291 -5.88 8.94 -23.49
N LYS A 292 -6.85 9.75 -23.06
CA LYS A 292 -8.23 9.76 -23.58
C LYS A 292 -8.54 11.12 -24.18
#